data_AF-A0A498G111-F1
#
_entry.id   AF-A0A498G111-F1
#
_cell.length_a   1.000
_cell.length_b   1.000
_cell.length_c   1.000
_cell.angle_alpha   90.00
_cell.angle_beta   90.00
_cell.angle_gamma   90.00
#
_symmetry.space_group_name_H-M   'P 1'
#
loop_
_entity.id
_entity.type
_entity.pdbx_description
1 polymer ?
#
loop_
_entity_poly.entity_id
_entity_poly.type
_entity_poly.pdbx_seq_one_letter_code
_entity_poly.pdbx_strand_id
1 'polypeptide(L)'
;MISNLIKNDIERNPNLKKVYQDQDEDLEFAITVDKLRDELGWSQRKLAEELGKPQSTIARIENGDSKPNLETMKAIAEVTNKKLKIAYV
;
A
#
# COMPACT_ATOMS: atom_id res chain seq x y z
N MET A 1 12.68 16.18 8.36
CA MET A 1 13.11 15.62 9.66
C MET A 1 13.35 14.11 9.55
N ILE A 2 12.38 13.33 9.08
CA ILE A 2 12.52 11.86 8.84
C ILE A 2 13.46 11.56 7.67
N SER A 3 13.36 12.27 6.54
CA SER A 3 14.21 12.03 5.35
C SER A 3 15.72 12.15 5.64
N ASN A 4 16.11 13.06 6.55
CA ASN A 4 17.51 13.19 6.96
C ASN A 4 17.95 12.03 7.87
N LEU A 5 17.05 11.45 8.67
CA LEU A 5 17.34 10.27 9.49
C LEU A 5 17.53 9.03 8.60
N ILE A 6 16.65 8.82 7.62
CA ILE A 6 16.75 7.75 6.63
C ILE A 6 18.07 7.85 5.86
N LYS A 7 18.43 9.05 5.40
CA LYS A 7 19.69 9.28 4.70
C LYS A 7 20.91 8.88 5.55
N ASN A 8 20.97 9.33 6.80
CA ASN A 8 22.05 9.01 7.71
C ASN A 8 22.12 7.50 8.04
N ASP A 9 20.98 6.82 8.09
CA ASP A 9 20.89 5.39 8.36
C ASP A 9 21.38 4.55 7.16
N ILE A 10 21.00 4.95 5.94
CA ILE A 10 21.52 4.37 4.70
C ILE A 10 23.03 4.57 4.57
N GLU A 11 23.55 5.75 4.95
CA GLU A 11 24.99 6.02 4.94
C GLU A 11 25.76 5.09 5.90
N ARG A 12 25.14 4.71 7.03
CA ARG A 12 25.72 3.77 8.01
C ARG A 12 25.57 2.31 7.61
N ASN A 13 24.50 1.97 6.90
CA ASN A 13 24.25 0.62 6.40
C ASN A 13 23.61 0.69 5.00
N PRO A 14 24.42 0.59 3.93
CA PRO A 14 23.94 0.73 2.55
C PRO A 14 22.85 -0.28 2.14
N ASN A 15 22.76 -1.43 2.82
CA ASN A 15 21.72 -2.43 2.56
C ASN A 15 20.31 -1.94 2.94
N LEU A 16 20.22 -0.95 3.83
CA LEU A 16 18.95 -0.34 4.21
C LEU A 16 18.33 0.49 3.09
N LYS A 17 19.11 0.89 2.07
CA LYS A 17 18.58 1.62 0.92
C LYS A 17 17.41 0.87 0.29
N LYS A 18 17.58 -0.43 0.07
CA LYS A 18 16.53 -1.27 -0.52
C LYS A 18 15.33 -1.41 0.42
N VAL A 19 15.56 -1.58 1.71
CA VAL A 19 14.49 -1.69 2.72
C VAL A 19 13.63 -0.44 2.76
N TYR A 20 14.24 0.75 2.76
CA TYR A 20 13.51 2.01 2.73
C TYR A 20 12.80 2.24 1.39
N GLN A 21 13.41 1.85 0.26
CA GLN A 21 12.75 1.91 -1.05
C GLN A 21 11.53 1.00 -1.13
N ASP A 22 11.65 -0.24 -0.66
CA ASP A 22 10.54 -1.20 -0.64
C ASP A 22 9.41 -0.67 0.28
N GLN A 23 9.75 -0.06 1.43
CA GLN A 23 8.78 0.59 2.31
C GLN A 23 8.09 1.80 1.69
N ASP A 24 8.82 2.63 0.92
CA ASP A 24 8.25 3.79 0.23
C ASP A 24 7.19 3.35 -0.80
N GLU A 25 7.47 2.28 -1.57
CA GLU A 25 6.50 1.72 -2.53
C GLU A 25 5.25 1.16 -1.82
N ASP A 26 5.44 0.46 -0.70
CA ASP A 26 4.34 -0.11 0.07
C ASP A 26 3.46 0.99 0.69
N LEU A 27 4.06 2.09 1.14
CA LEU A 27 3.36 3.25 1.67
C LEU A 27 2.57 4.00 0.59
N GLU A 28 3.14 4.17 -0.61
CA GLU A 28 2.42 4.79 -1.73
C GLU A 28 1.18 3.98 -2.12
N PHE A 29 1.33 2.66 -2.15
CA PHE A 29 0.20 1.76 -2.39
C PHE A 29 -0.84 1.85 -1.26
N ALA A 30 -0.40 1.86 0.00
CA ALA A 30 -1.25 1.97 1.18
C ALA A 30 -2.15 3.22 1.11
N ILE A 31 -1.54 4.38 0.83
CA ILE A 31 -2.25 5.66 0.67
C ILE A 31 -3.25 5.60 -0.49
N THR A 32 -2.89 4.90 -1.58
CA THR A 32 -3.78 4.76 -2.72
C THR A 32 -5.04 3.96 -2.37
N VAL A 33 -4.90 2.84 -1.65
CA VAL A 33 -6.06 2.04 -1.22
C VAL A 33 -6.96 2.80 -0.26
N ASP A 34 -6.36 3.49 0.71
CA ASP A 34 -7.07 4.32 1.68
C ASP A 34 -7.94 5.38 0.99
N LYS A 35 -7.37 6.11 0.01
CA LYS A 35 -8.11 7.08 -0.80
C LYS A 35 -9.25 6.47 -1.60
N LEU A 36 -9.02 5.32 -2.24
CA LEU A 36 -10.07 4.64 -3.00
C LEU A 36 -11.24 4.24 -2.09
N ARG A 37 -10.94 3.77 -0.89
CA ARG A 37 -11.93 3.39 0.12
C ARG A 37 -12.71 4.62 0.59
N ASP A 38 -12.02 5.73 0.87
CA ASP A 38 -12.63 6.99 1.30
C ASP A 38 -13.51 7.62 0.22
N GLU A 39 -13.10 7.58 -1.06
CA GLU A 39 -13.92 8.04 -2.20
C GLU A 39 -15.27 7.31 -2.29
N LEU A 40 -15.32 6.06 -1.84
CA LEU A 40 -16.53 5.23 -1.81
C LEU A 40 -17.30 5.34 -0.49
N GLY A 41 -16.77 6.07 0.50
CA GLY A 41 -17.34 6.15 1.85
C GLY A 41 -17.30 4.82 2.60
N TRP A 42 -16.36 3.94 2.27
CA TRP A 42 -16.28 2.60 2.84
C TRP A 42 -15.43 2.57 4.12
N SER A 43 -15.77 1.68 5.05
CA SER A 43 -14.86 1.32 6.14
C SER A 43 -13.87 0.24 5.68
N GLN A 44 -12.76 0.06 6.41
CA GLN A 44 -11.82 -1.04 6.15
C GLN A 44 -12.52 -2.40 6.13
N ARG A 45 -13.49 -2.58 7.03
CA ARG A 45 -14.31 -3.80 7.09
C ARG A 45 -15.16 -3.97 5.84
N LYS A 46 -15.75 -2.88 5.33
CA LYS A 46 -16.54 -2.93 4.09
C LYS A 46 -15.69 -3.33 2.89
N LEU A 47 -14.50 -2.74 2.73
CA LEU A 47 -13.56 -3.14 1.67
C LEU A 47 -13.13 -4.61 1.83
N ALA A 48 -12.92 -5.06 3.07
CA ALA A 48 -12.57 -6.45 3.35
C ALA A 48 -13.69 -7.44 2.96
N GLU A 49 -14.95 -7.07 3.25
CA GLU A 49 -16.14 -7.84 2.86
C GLU A 49 -16.25 -7.96 1.33
N GLU A 50 -16.09 -6.86 0.59
CA GLU A 50 -16.11 -6.88 -0.89
C GLU A 50 -14.99 -7.73 -1.49
N LEU A 51 -13.82 -7.77 -0.83
CA LEU A 51 -12.67 -8.56 -1.27
C LEU A 51 -12.70 -10.02 -0.79
N GLY A 52 -13.64 -10.40 0.09
CA GLY A 52 -13.65 -11.71 0.73
C GLY A 52 -12.41 -11.98 1.58
N LYS A 53 -11.86 -10.95 2.24
CA LYS A 53 -10.63 -11.03 3.06
C LYS A 53 -10.90 -10.62 4.50
N PRO A 54 -10.07 -11.04 5.48
CA PRO A 54 -10.13 -10.50 6.84
C PRO A 54 -9.85 -8.98 6.86
N GLN A 55 -10.56 -8.21 7.70
CA GLN A 55 -10.31 -6.77 7.85
C GLN A 55 -8.86 -6.48 8.28
N SER A 56 -8.22 -7.36 9.04
CA SER A 56 -6.80 -7.25 9.41
C SER A 56 -5.85 -7.31 8.20
N THR A 57 -6.28 -7.88 7.07
CA THR A 57 -5.52 -7.81 5.82
C THR A 57 -5.58 -6.42 5.23
N ILE A 58 -6.76 -5.77 5.25
CA ILE A 58 -6.91 -4.39 4.76
C ILE A 58 -6.14 -3.42 5.63
N ALA A 59 -6.21 -3.58 6.96
CA ALA A 59 -5.45 -2.76 7.89
C ALA A 59 -3.94 -2.82 7.64
N ARG A 60 -3.37 -4.03 7.44
CA ARG A 60 -1.94 -4.17 7.13
C ARG A 60 -1.56 -3.54 5.79
N ILE A 61 -2.44 -3.62 4.79
CA ILE A 61 -2.22 -2.97 3.49
C ILE A 61 -2.23 -1.45 3.66
N GLU A 62 -3.25 -0.88 4.30
CA GLU A 62 -3.39 0.58 4.48
C GLU A 62 -2.36 1.17 5.48
N ASN A 63 -1.76 0.35 6.35
CA ASN A 63 -0.65 0.76 7.20
C ASN A 63 0.72 0.67 6.50
N GLY A 64 0.81 0.05 5.33
CA GLY A 64 2.10 -0.25 4.67
C GLY A 64 2.87 -1.43 5.30
N ASP A 65 2.23 -2.22 6.17
CA ASP A 65 2.84 -3.40 6.80
C ASP A 65 2.93 -4.59 5.83
N SER A 66 2.18 -4.56 4.72
CA SER A 66 2.24 -5.61 3.71
C SER A 66 1.85 -5.14 2.32
N LYS A 67 2.76 -5.36 1.35
CA LYS A 67 2.44 -5.28 -0.07
C LYS A 67 1.44 -6.38 -0.50
N PRO A 68 0.30 -6.03 -1.11
CA PRO A 68 -0.55 -7.03 -1.73
C PRO A 68 0.09 -7.59 -3.00
N ASN A 69 -0.28 -8.81 -3.37
CA ASN A 69 0.10 -9.37 -4.66
C ASN A 69 -0.74 -8.75 -5.81
N LEU A 70 -0.31 -8.99 -7.05
CA LEU A 70 -0.98 -8.48 -8.24
C LEU A 70 -2.47 -8.88 -8.31
N GLU A 71 -2.83 -10.09 -7.87
CA GLU A 71 -4.23 -10.54 -7.82
C GLU A 71 -5.07 -9.69 -6.87
N THR A 72 -4.54 -9.37 -5.68
CA THR A 72 -5.21 -8.51 -4.71
C THR A 72 -5.31 -7.08 -5.22
N MET A 73 -4.26 -6.57 -5.91
CA MET A 73 -4.32 -5.25 -6.56
C MET A 73 -5.42 -5.18 -7.64
N LYS A 74 -5.57 -6.24 -8.44
CA LYS A 74 -6.65 -6.35 -9.43
C LYS A 74 -8.03 -6.41 -8.76
N ALA A 75 -8.19 -7.22 -7.73
CA ALA A 75 -9.43 -7.33 -6.98
C ALA A 75 -9.83 -5.98 -6.35
N ILE A 76 -8.87 -5.24 -5.77
CA ILE A 76 -9.10 -3.88 -5.26
C ILE A 76 -9.58 -2.96 -6.38
N ALA A 77 -8.94 -2.98 -7.54
CA ALA A 77 -9.37 -2.17 -8.69
C ALA A 77 -10.80 -2.52 -9.13
N GLU A 78 -11.15 -3.81 -9.18
CA GLU A 78 -12.48 -4.29 -9.56
C GLU A 78 -13.57 -3.82 -8.58
N VAL A 79 -13.40 -4.08 -7.27
CA VAL A 79 -14.43 -3.71 -6.27
C VAL A 79 -14.56 -2.20 -6.09
N THR A 80 -13.50 -1.43 -6.38
CA THR A 80 -13.52 0.04 -6.33
C THR A 80 -13.92 0.70 -7.65
N ASN A 81 -14.28 -0.09 -8.66
CA ASN A 81 -14.63 0.38 -10.01
C ASN A 81 -13.53 1.28 -10.64
N LYS A 82 -12.27 0.89 -10.44
CA LYS A 82 -11.08 1.53 -11.03
C LYS A 82 -10.39 0.57 -11.99
N LYS A 83 -9.30 1.05 -12.61
CA LYS A 83 -8.44 0.25 -13.49
C LYS A 83 -7.03 0.24 -12.92
N LEU A 84 -6.48 -0.95 -12.73
CA LEU A 84 -5.05 -1.11 -12.44
C LEU A 84 -4.24 -0.75 -13.68
N LYS A 85 -3.33 0.22 -13.57
CA LYS A 85 -2.41 0.63 -14.63
C LYS A 85 -0.98 0.39 -14.20
N ILE A 86 -0.21 -0.30 -15.05
CA ILE A 86 1.24 -0.48 -14.89
C ILE A 86 1.90 0.27 -16.05
N ALA A 87 2.88 1.13 -15.76
CA ALA A 87 3.61 1.89 -16.77
C ALA A 87 5.10 1.97 -16.40
N TYR A 88 5.96 1.90 -17.41
CA TYR A 88 7.35 2.33 -17.29
C TYR A 88 7.38 3.81 -17.69
N VAL A 89 7.83 4.67 -16.78
CA VAL A 89 7.93 6.12 -16.95
C VAL A 89 9.39 6.55 -16.97
#